data_AF-K8XZB0-F1
#
_entry.id   AF-K8XZB0-F1
#
_cell.length_a   1.000
_cell.length_b   1.000
_cell.length_c   1.000
_cell.angle_alpha   90.00
_cell.angle_beta   90.00
_cell.angle_gamma   90.00
#
_symmetry.space_group_name_H-M   'P 1'
#
loop_
_entity.id
_entity.type
_entity.pdbx_description
1 polymer ?
#
loop_
_entity_poly.entity_id
_entity_poly.type
_entity_poly.pdbx_seq_one_letter_code
_entity_poly.pdbx_strand_id
1 'polypeptide(L)'
;MAETGMGRRRRYCRQSCRQRAYEQRNQVKGTSIPADAVVLTSEEASAMVDRVFQVRCAAEDVATAVAEGAAAHEVESLCADLVQLAREAERFR
;
A
#
# COMPACT_ATOMS: atom_id res chain seq x y z
N MET A 1 17.40 4.55 -25.65
CA MET A 1 18.82 4.93 -25.48
C MET A 1 18.85 6.11 -24.52
N ALA A 2 19.41 5.91 -23.33
CA ALA A 2 19.49 6.96 -22.31
C ALA A 2 20.67 7.87 -22.63
N GLU A 3 20.40 9.13 -22.98
CA GLU A 3 21.44 10.16 -23.00
C GLU A 3 21.79 10.51 -21.55
N THR A 4 22.86 9.90 -21.06
CA THR A 4 23.52 10.24 -19.80
C THR A 4 24.30 11.54 -19.99
N GLY A 5 23.59 12.65 -20.19
CA GLY A 5 24.18 13.99 -20.24
C GLY A 5 24.52 14.45 -18.83
N MET A 6 25.80 14.74 -18.58
CA MET A 6 26.24 15.41 -17.35
C MET A 6 25.53 16.77 -17.26
N GLY A 7 24.63 16.90 -16.28
CA GLY A 7 23.81 18.10 -16.04
C GLY A 7 22.72 17.84 -15.00
N ARG A 8 22.11 18.91 -14.47
CA ARG A 8 21.02 18.77 -13.51
C ARG A 8 19.85 18.04 -14.16
N ARG A 9 19.52 16.85 -13.65
CA ARG A 9 18.41 16.04 -14.17
C ARG A 9 17.12 16.85 -14.22
N ARG A 10 16.35 16.68 -15.30
CA ARG A 10 15.03 17.29 -15.45
C ARG A 10 14.16 16.86 -14.26
N ARG A 11 13.52 17.83 -13.59
CA ARG A 11 12.64 17.57 -12.43
C ARG A 11 11.44 16.68 -12.79
N TYR A 12 11.02 16.67 -14.06
CA TYR A 12 9.90 15.88 -14.54
C TYR A 12 10.26 15.10 -15.80
N CYS A 13 9.78 13.85 -15.89
CA CYS A 13 10.00 12.96 -17.02
C CYS A 13 9.41 13.50 -18.33
N ARG A 14 8.18 14.04 -18.29
CA ARG A 14 7.39 14.54 -19.43
C ARG A 14 6.41 15.63 -18.98
N GLN A 15 5.76 16.29 -19.93
CA GLN A 15 4.72 17.30 -19.66
C GLN A 15 3.56 16.72 -18.84
N SER A 16 3.11 15.50 -19.14
CA SER A 16 2.08 14.80 -18.37
C SER A 16 2.48 14.59 -16.90
N CYS A 17 3.74 14.19 -16.64
CA CYS A 17 4.28 14.07 -15.28
C CYS A 17 4.23 15.42 -14.54
N ARG A 18 4.52 16.53 -15.24
CA ARG A 18 4.45 17.89 -14.68
C ARG A 18 3.01 18.31 -14.38
N GLN A 19 2.06 17.97 -15.25
CA GLN A 19 0.63 18.28 -15.11
C GLN A 19 0.03 17.57 -13.89
N ARG A 20 0.27 16.27 -13.73
CA ARG A 20 -0.18 15.52 -12.54
C ARG A 20 0.35 16.08 -11.22
N ALA A 21 1.63 16.45 -11.21
CA ALA A 21 2.26 17.09 -10.05
C ALA A 21 1.71 18.51 -9.77
N TYR A 22 1.16 19.19 -10.78
CA TYR A 22 0.44 20.46 -10.59
C TYR A 22 -0.96 20.21 -10.03
N GLU A 23 -1.72 19.28 -10.60
CA GLU A 23 -3.07 18.92 -10.16
C GLU A 23 -3.09 18.48 -8.71
N GLN A 24 -2.17 17.60 -8.31
CA GLN A 24 -2.04 17.17 -6.93
C GLN A 24 -1.80 18.35 -5.97
N ARG A 25 -0.90 19.28 -6.32
CA ARG A 25 -0.63 20.48 -5.50
C ARG A 25 -1.81 21.46 -5.50
N ASN A 26 -2.54 21.54 -6.60
CA ASN A 26 -3.65 22.46 -6.74
C ASN A 26 -4.92 21.93 -6.02
N GLN A 27 -5.09 20.62 -5.92
CA GLN A 27 -6.17 19.98 -5.16
C GLN A 27 -6.12 20.29 -3.66
N VAL A 28 -4.92 20.47 -3.10
CA VAL A 28 -4.72 20.82 -1.68
C VAL A 28 -4.48 22.32 -1.46
N LYS A 29 -4.53 23.15 -2.51
CA LYS A 29 -4.23 24.58 -2.42
C LYS A 29 -5.36 25.30 -1.70
N GLY A 30 -5.06 25.95 -0.58
CA GLY A 30 -6.03 26.70 0.23
C GLY A 30 -6.75 25.85 1.28
N THR A 31 -6.39 24.58 1.42
CA THR A 31 -6.79 23.75 2.57
C THR A 31 -5.67 23.72 3.61
N SER A 32 -5.97 23.31 4.84
CA SER A 32 -4.98 23.04 5.90
C SER A 32 -4.30 21.67 5.73
N ILE A 33 -4.46 21.02 4.58
CA ILE A 33 -3.96 19.66 4.34
C ILE A 33 -2.44 19.71 4.10
N PRO A 34 -1.63 18.94 4.86
CA PRO A 34 -0.19 18.85 4.66
C PRO A 34 0.19 18.38 3.25
N ALA A 35 1.34 18.85 2.74
CA ALA A 35 1.81 18.51 1.40
C ALA A 35 2.18 17.02 1.21
N ASP A 36 2.44 16.32 2.30
CA ASP A 36 2.75 14.90 2.39
C ASP A 36 1.55 14.05 2.83
N ALA A 37 0.36 14.65 2.95
CA ALA A 37 -0.84 13.91 3.29
C ALA A 37 -1.24 12.96 2.16
N VAL A 38 -1.72 11.77 2.55
CA VAL A 38 -2.42 10.84 1.66
C VAL A 38 -3.92 11.10 1.81
N VAL A 39 -4.58 11.41 0.69
CA VAL A 39 -6.03 11.59 0.65
C VAL A 39 -6.66 10.32 0.09
N LEU A 40 -7.54 9.71 0.88
CA LEU A 40 -8.33 8.54 0.50
C LEU A 40 -9.81 8.94 0.49
N THR A 41 -10.58 8.33 -0.40
CA THR A 41 -12.04 8.30 -0.28
C THR A 41 -12.46 7.50 0.96
N SER A 42 -13.69 7.70 1.42
CA SER A 42 -14.24 6.89 2.52
C SER A 42 -14.26 5.40 2.18
N GLU A 43 -14.52 5.05 0.92
CA GLU A 43 -14.53 3.67 0.43
C GLU A 43 -13.12 3.06 0.45
N GLU A 44 -12.11 3.77 -0.06
CA GLU A 44 -10.71 3.33 -0.01
C GLU A 44 -10.21 3.14 1.42
N ALA A 45 -10.60 4.04 2.34
CA ALA A 45 -10.24 3.94 3.75
C ALA A 45 -10.88 2.70 4.40
N SER A 46 -12.18 2.46 4.19
CA SER A 46 -12.86 1.26 4.68
C SER A 46 -12.25 -0.02 4.11
N ALA A 47 -12.02 -0.07 2.81
CA ALA A 47 -11.40 -1.22 2.14
C ALA A 47 -9.96 -1.48 2.63
N MET A 48 -9.21 -0.44 3.05
CA MET A 48 -7.91 -0.62 3.70
C MET A 48 -8.08 -1.26 5.08
N VAL A 49 -9.02 -0.78 5.89
CA VAL A 49 -9.30 -1.32 7.23
C VAL A 49 -9.71 -2.80 7.14
N ASP A 50 -10.58 -3.15 6.20
CA ASP A 50 -11.04 -4.53 6.00
C ASP A 50 -9.89 -5.48 5.65
N ARG A 51 -8.98 -5.07 4.75
CA ARG A 51 -7.81 -5.88 4.41
C ARG A 51 -6.84 -6.04 5.58
N VAL A 52 -6.61 -4.99 6.36
CA VAL A 52 -5.77 -5.07 7.57
C VAL A 52 -6.42 -5.97 8.62
N PHE A 53 -7.75 -5.93 8.75
CA PHE A 53 -8.50 -6.83 9.62
C PHE A 53 -8.32 -8.29 9.21
N GLN A 54 -8.41 -8.61 7.91
CA GLN A 54 -8.17 -9.97 7.41
C GLN A 54 -6.76 -10.46 7.72
N VAL A 55 -5.74 -9.61 7.56
CA VAL A 55 -4.35 -9.95 7.92
C VAL A 55 -4.24 -10.28 9.41
N ARG A 56 -4.88 -9.49 10.28
CA ARG A 56 -4.88 -9.76 11.73
C ARG A 56 -5.52 -11.12 12.03
N CYS A 57 -6.69 -11.39 11.46
CA CYS A 57 -7.38 -12.66 11.67
C CYS A 57 -6.55 -13.85 11.20
N ALA A 58 -5.94 -13.78 10.01
CA ALA A 58 -5.06 -14.85 9.54
C ALA A 58 -3.84 -15.07 10.46
N ALA A 59 -3.32 -14.01 11.09
CA ALA A 59 -2.25 -14.15 12.09
C ALA A 59 -2.75 -14.78 13.40
N GLU A 60 -3.97 -14.44 13.84
CA GLU A 60 -4.64 -15.06 14.98
C GLU A 60 -4.92 -16.55 14.73
N ASP A 61 -5.29 -16.92 13.51
CA ASP A 61 -5.49 -18.31 13.09
C ASP A 61 -4.18 -19.12 13.15
N VAL A 62 -3.07 -18.56 12.65
CA VAL A 62 -1.74 -19.17 12.81
C VAL A 62 -1.38 -19.36 14.28
N ALA A 63 -1.62 -18.34 15.12
CA ALA A 63 -1.33 -18.43 16.55
C ALA A 63 -2.17 -19.52 17.24
N THR A 64 -3.45 -19.64 16.87
CA THR A 64 -4.35 -20.68 17.37
C THR A 64 -3.89 -22.07 16.93
N ALA A 65 -3.57 -22.26 15.65
CA ALA A 65 -3.08 -23.53 15.13
C ALA A 65 -1.79 -23.99 15.84
N VAL A 66 -0.87 -23.06 16.11
CA VAL A 66 0.34 -23.36 16.87
C VAL A 66 0.01 -23.74 18.32
N ALA A 67 -0.90 -23.01 18.97
CA ALA A 67 -1.30 -23.29 20.36
C ALA A 67 -1.99 -24.66 20.51
N GLU A 68 -2.74 -25.08 19.49
CA GLU A 68 -3.44 -26.36 19.45
C GLU A 68 -2.57 -27.53 18.96
N GLY A 69 -1.32 -27.26 18.55
CA GLY A 69 -0.39 -28.29 18.07
C GLY A 69 -0.79 -28.86 16.71
N ALA A 70 -1.37 -28.02 15.83
CA ALA A 70 -1.71 -28.38 14.46
C ALA A 70 -0.51 -28.96 13.69
N ALA A 71 -0.79 -29.77 12.67
CA ALA A 71 0.26 -30.38 11.89
C ALA A 71 1.07 -29.31 11.13
N ALA A 72 2.35 -29.57 10.90
CA ALA A 72 3.26 -28.60 10.28
C ALA A 72 2.76 -28.09 8.91
N HIS A 73 2.12 -28.96 8.12
CA HIS A 73 1.58 -28.60 6.80
C HIS A 73 0.35 -27.66 6.90
N GLU A 74 -0.45 -27.76 7.96
CA GLU A 74 -1.58 -26.86 8.21
C GLU A 74 -1.07 -25.47 8.57
N VAL A 75 -0.08 -25.40 9.47
CA VAL A 75 0.58 -24.14 9.85
C VAL A 75 1.27 -23.49 8.64
N GLU A 76 1.91 -24.29 7.78
CA GLU A 76 2.52 -23.80 6.54
C GLU A 76 1.48 -23.18 5.59
N SER A 77 0.32 -23.83 5.43
CA SER A 77 -0.79 -23.30 4.63
C SER A 77 -1.30 -21.97 5.18
N LEU A 78 -1.55 -21.89 6.49
CA LEU A 78 -2.02 -20.65 7.13
C LEU A 78 -0.99 -19.51 7.02
N CYS A 79 0.30 -19.82 7.12
CA CYS A 79 1.37 -18.84 6.87
C CYS A 79 1.36 -18.34 5.42
N ALA A 80 1.13 -19.22 4.45
CA ALA A 80 1.06 -18.83 3.04
C ALA A 80 -0.13 -17.89 2.79
N ASP A 81 -1.30 -18.20 3.35
CA ASP A 81 -2.50 -17.38 3.26
C ASP A 81 -2.31 -16.01 3.94
N LEU A 82 -1.71 -15.98 5.14
CA LEU A 82 -1.36 -14.76 5.84
C LEU A 82 -0.45 -13.85 4.99
N VAL A 83 0.59 -14.43 4.37
CA VAL A 83 1.50 -13.66 3.50
C VAL A 83 0.78 -13.14 2.26
N GLN A 84 -0.15 -13.91 1.69
CA GLN A 84 -0.96 -13.45 0.56
C GLN A 84 -1.84 -12.26 0.96
N LEU A 85 -2.56 -12.36 2.07
CA LEU A 85 -3.41 -11.28 2.59
C LEU A 85 -2.59 -10.03 2.92
N ALA A 86 -1.39 -10.19 3.47
CA ALA A 86 -0.49 -9.07 3.74
C ALA A 86 -0.09 -8.32 2.45
N ARG A 87 0.27 -9.07 1.39
CA ARG A 87 0.57 -8.49 0.07
C ARG A 87 -0.64 -7.81 -0.57
N GLU A 88 -1.84 -8.30 -0.31
CA GLU A 88 -3.09 -7.68 -0.74
C GLU A 88 -3.39 -6.38 0.02
N ALA A 89 -3.13 -6.36 1.33
CA ALA A 89 -3.29 -5.17 2.17
C ALA A 89 -2.29 -4.05 1.82
N GLU A 90 -1.06 -4.39 1.43
CA GLU A 90 -0.02 -3.42 1.02
C GLU A 90 -0.36 -2.66 -0.27
N ARG A 91 -1.26 -3.18 -1.11
CA ARG A 91 -1.59 -2.57 -2.39
C ARG A 91 -2.48 -1.33 -2.19
N PHE A 92 -1.85 -0.16 -2.21
CA PHE A 92 -2.51 1.13 -2.39
C PHE A 92 -2.75 1.40 -3.88
N ARG A 93 -3.80 0.77 -4.46
CA ARG A 93 -4.53 1.15 -5.69
C ARG A 93 -5.29 -0.01 -6.28
#